data_AF-A0A8T4JS65-F1
#
_entry.id   AF-A0A8T4JS65-F1
#
_cell.length_a   1.000
_cell.length_b   1.000
_cell.length_c   1.000
_cell.angle_alpha   90.00
_cell.angle_beta   90.00
_cell.angle_gamma   90.00
#
_symmetry.space_group_name_H-M   'P 1'
#
loop_
_entity.id
_entity.type
_entity.pdbx_description
1 polymer ?
#
loop_
_entity_poly.entity_id
_entity_poly.type
_entity_poly.pdbx_seq_one_letter_code
_entity_poly.pdbx_strand_id
1 'polypeptide(L)'
;MAEARQRDLADSFVLSGTGAKFSITFDLAWKVMKDILVQYYAITGFVTGSPREVLREAYKANLISDDAWMDMLKVRNALIHDYDCEIVKTHCTVIVEKYIDLFYDFEYVVKQLDI
;
A
#
# COMPACT_ATOMS: atom_id res chain seq x y z
N MET A 1 -4.48 8.32 9.01
CA MET A 1 -5.08 6.97 8.89
C MET A 1 -5.51 6.40 10.22
N ALA A 2 -4.79 6.67 11.32
CA ALA A 2 -5.16 6.23 12.66
C ALA A 2 -6.60 6.57 13.10
N GLU A 3 -7.17 7.69 12.63
CA GLU A 3 -8.55 8.11 12.94
C GLU A 3 -9.63 7.15 12.42
N ALA A 4 -9.34 6.32 11.41
CA ALA A 4 -10.31 5.36 10.87
C ALA A 4 -10.56 4.18 11.81
N ARG A 5 -9.59 3.83 12.69
CA ARG A 5 -9.73 2.74 13.67
C ARG A 5 -10.73 3.03 14.79
N GLN A 6 -11.14 4.28 14.96
CA GLN A 6 -11.98 4.73 16.09
C GLN A 6 -13.39 5.18 15.68
N ARG A 7 -13.76 5.08 14.40
CA ARG A 7 -15.09 5.50 13.90
C ARG A 7 -15.94 4.31 13.49
N ASP A 8 -17.25 4.51 13.53
CA ASP A 8 -18.23 3.52 13.11
C ASP A 8 -18.05 3.18 11.62
N LEU A 9 -17.58 1.96 11.34
CA LEU A 9 -17.19 1.51 10.00
C LEU A 9 -18.40 1.27 9.07
N ALA A 10 -19.63 1.42 9.58
CA ALA A 10 -20.87 1.29 8.81
C ALA A 10 -21.25 2.57 8.01
N ASP A 11 -20.60 3.71 8.27
CA ASP A 11 -20.86 4.95 7.53
C ASP A 11 -20.18 4.90 6.15
N SER A 12 -21.00 4.97 5.09
CA SER A 12 -20.54 4.98 3.69
C SER A 12 -19.52 6.08 3.38
N PHE A 13 -19.57 7.20 4.10
CA PHE A 13 -18.60 8.28 3.95
C PHE A 13 -17.24 7.91 4.57
N VAL A 14 -17.24 7.22 5.72
CA VAL A 14 -16.02 6.72 6.36
C VAL A 14 -15.38 5.61 5.54
N LEU A 15 -16.21 4.71 4.97
CA LEU A 15 -15.76 3.63 4.09
C LEU A 15 -15.09 4.17 2.82
N SER A 16 -15.79 5.00 2.05
CA SER A 16 -15.24 5.58 0.81
C SER A 16 -13.99 6.42 1.07
N GLY A 17 -13.97 7.22 2.15
CA GLY A 17 -12.79 7.97 2.57
C GLY A 17 -11.60 7.09 2.95
N THR A 18 -11.85 5.93 3.54
CA THR A 18 -10.80 4.96 3.93
C THR A 18 -10.21 4.27 2.70
N GLY A 19 -11.06 3.80 1.76
CA GLY A 19 -10.61 3.21 0.50
C GLY A 19 -9.78 4.18 -0.35
N ALA A 20 -10.19 5.45 -0.41
CA ALA A 20 -9.44 6.49 -1.12
C ALA A 20 -8.07 6.77 -0.48
N LYS A 21 -8.02 6.92 0.85
CA LYS A 21 -6.77 7.12 1.59
C LYS A 21 -5.81 5.93 1.41
N PHE A 22 -6.33 4.70 1.50
CA PHE A 22 -5.55 3.50 1.24
C PHE A 22 -4.95 3.51 -0.17
N SER A 23 -5.75 3.80 -1.19
CA SER A 23 -5.29 3.81 -2.58
C SER A 23 -4.17 4.83 -2.81
N ILE A 24 -4.33 6.05 -2.29
CA ILE A 24 -3.31 7.11 -2.40
C ILE A 24 -2.02 6.71 -1.67
N THR A 25 -2.13 6.20 -0.45
CA THR A 25 -0.94 5.82 0.33
C THR A 25 -0.22 4.62 -0.26
N PHE A 26 -0.96 3.61 -0.76
CA PHE A 26 -0.37 2.52 -1.53
C PHE A 26 0.39 3.06 -2.75
N ASP A 27 -0.22 3.99 -3.48
CA ASP A 27 0.40 4.58 -4.67
C ASP A 27 1.64 5.41 -4.39
N LEU A 28 1.69 6.04 -3.23
CA LEU A 28 2.89 6.72 -2.77
C LEU A 28 3.97 5.72 -2.34
N ALA A 29 3.59 4.70 -1.55
CA ALA A 29 4.51 3.72 -1.01
C ALA A 29 5.28 2.99 -2.10
N TRP A 30 4.61 2.47 -3.15
CA TRP A 30 5.34 1.76 -4.21
C TRP A 30 6.24 2.71 -5.03
N LYS A 31 5.90 3.99 -5.17
CA LYS A 31 6.79 4.97 -5.81
C LYS A 31 8.03 5.24 -4.96
N VAL A 32 7.87 5.37 -3.65
CA VAL A 32 9.00 5.49 -2.71
C VAL A 32 9.89 4.24 -2.77
N MET A 33 9.31 3.04 -2.78
CA MET A 33 10.07 1.79 -2.96
C MET A 33 10.87 1.82 -4.26
N LYS A 34 10.27 2.27 -5.36
CA LYS A 34 10.95 2.41 -6.65
C LYS A 34 12.13 3.37 -6.55
N ASP A 35 11.94 4.54 -5.95
CA ASP A 35 13.00 5.53 -5.79
C ASP A 35 14.15 4.98 -4.94
N ILE A 36 13.86 4.27 -3.84
CA ILE A 36 14.88 3.60 -3.02
C ILE A 36 15.64 2.55 -3.84
N LEU A 37 14.94 1.66 -4.56
CA LEU A 37 15.58 0.61 -5.34
C LEU A 37 16.48 1.17 -6.45
N VAL A 38 16.06 2.26 -7.10
CA VAL A 38 16.81 2.90 -8.18
C VAL A 38 17.96 3.75 -7.66
N GLN A 39 17.72 4.59 -6.66
CA GLN A 39 18.69 5.59 -6.19
C GLN A 39 19.65 5.04 -5.14
N TYR A 40 19.15 4.23 -4.20
CA TYR A 40 19.96 3.68 -3.11
C TYR A 40 20.61 2.35 -3.49
N TYR A 41 19.84 1.42 -4.05
CA TYR A 41 20.35 0.09 -4.44
C TYR A 41 20.90 0.02 -5.88
N ALA A 42 20.82 1.12 -6.64
CA ALA A 42 21.25 1.19 -8.05
C ALA A 42 20.63 0.12 -8.98
N ILE A 43 19.45 -0.41 -8.63
CA ILE A 43 18.75 -1.43 -9.41
C ILE A 43 17.98 -0.73 -10.53
N THR A 44 18.59 -0.62 -11.70
CA THR A 44 18.05 0.14 -12.83
C THR A 44 17.31 -0.70 -13.88
N GLY A 45 17.38 -2.03 -13.78
CA GLY A 45 16.78 -2.97 -14.76
C GLY A 45 15.26 -2.93 -14.88
N PHE A 46 14.57 -2.21 -13.99
CA PHE A 46 13.10 -2.09 -13.97
C PHE A 46 12.62 -0.64 -13.75
N VAL A 47 13.41 0.38 -14.13
CA VAL A 47 13.08 1.80 -13.90
C VAL A 47 11.76 2.25 -14.56
N THR A 48 11.28 1.56 -15.59
CA THR A 48 9.94 1.75 -16.18
C THR A 48 8.85 0.85 -15.57
N GLY A 49 9.22 0.06 -14.57
CA GLY A 49 8.46 -1.05 -14.02
C GLY A 49 7.11 -0.62 -13.44
N SER A 50 6.11 -1.43 -13.73
CA SER A 50 4.77 -1.38 -13.15
C SER A 50 4.83 -1.54 -11.62
N PRO A 51 3.77 -1.13 -10.87
CA PRO A 51 3.73 -1.34 -9.41
C PRO A 51 4.02 -2.78 -9.00
N ARG A 52 3.58 -3.76 -9.81
CA ARG A 52 3.85 -5.18 -9.60
C ARG A 52 5.34 -5.51 -9.66
N GLU A 53 6.07 -4.98 -10.63
CA GLU A 53 7.50 -5.23 -10.77
C GLU A 53 8.28 -4.58 -9.63
N VAL A 54 7.92 -3.35 -9.27
CA VAL A 54 8.51 -2.64 -8.14
C VAL A 54 8.35 -3.44 -6.85
N LEU A 55 7.16 -3.97 -6.57
CA LEU A 55 6.93 -4.79 -5.37
C LEU A 55 7.77 -6.08 -5.37
N ARG A 56 7.96 -6.73 -6.52
CA ARG A 56 8.83 -7.93 -6.58
C ARG A 56 10.28 -7.60 -6.26
N GLU A 57 10.79 -6.51 -6.81
CA GLU A 57 12.16 -6.09 -6.54
C GLU A 57 12.33 -5.58 -5.11
N ALA A 58 11.33 -4.87 -4.56
CA ALA A 58 11.30 -4.47 -3.17
C ALA A 58 11.35 -5.68 -2.22
N TYR A 59 10.61 -6.75 -2.52
CA TYR A 59 10.66 -7.98 -1.75
C TYR A 59 12.04 -8.65 -1.83
N LYS A 60 12.63 -8.76 -3.02
CA LYS A 60 13.99 -9.31 -3.19
C LYS A 60 15.07 -8.50 -2.46
N ALA A 61 14.90 -7.19 -2.38
CA ALA A 61 15.77 -6.28 -1.63
C ALA A 61 15.49 -6.27 -0.12
N ASN A 62 14.57 -7.11 0.38
CA ASN A 62 14.10 -7.14 1.77
C ASN A 62 13.55 -5.79 2.27
N LEU A 63 13.05 -4.95 1.36
CA LEU A 63 12.40 -3.68 1.70
C LEU A 63 10.99 -3.91 2.29
N ILE A 64 10.38 -5.03 1.91
CA ILE A 64 9.07 -5.50 2.38
C ILE A 64 9.15 -7.01 2.60
N SER A 65 8.33 -7.54 3.51
CA SER A 65 8.49 -8.88 4.08
C SER A 65 7.38 -9.88 3.74
N ASP A 66 6.33 -9.47 3.01
CA ASP A 66 5.13 -10.30 2.84
C ASP A 66 4.53 -10.16 1.43
N ASP A 67 4.02 -11.27 0.89
CA ASP A 67 3.15 -11.34 -0.29
C ASP A 67 1.87 -10.50 -0.13
N ALA A 68 1.52 -10.11 1.10
CA ALA A 68 0.40 -9.23 1.40
C ALA A 68 0.43 -7.91 0.62
N TRP A 69 1.61 -7.40 0.22
CA TRP A 69 1.71 -6.21 -0.66
C TRP A 69 1.16 -6.47 -2.07
N MET A 70 1.28 -7.70 -2.57
CA MET A 70 0.65 -8.10 -3.83
C MET A 70 -0.87 -8.19 -3.71
N ASP A 71 -1.39 -8.58 -2.54
CA ASP A 71 -2.83 -8.56 -2.28
C ASP A 71 -3.35 -7.13 -2.12
N MET A 72 -2.59 -6.24 -1.47
CA MET A 72 -2.87 -4.80 -1.45
C MET A 72 -2.95 -4.23 -2.88
N LEU A 73 -2.06 -4.63 -3.79
CA LEU A 73 -2.12 -4.22 -5.19
C LEU A 73 -3.43 -4.67 -5.87
N LYS A 74 -3.88 -5.91 -5.61
CA LYS A 74 -5.16 -6.41 -6.15
C LYS A 74 -6.34 -5.60 -5.61
N VAL A 75 -6.37 -5.35 -4.29
CA VAL A 75 -7.42 -4.54 -3.64
C VAL A 75 -7.41 -3.11 -4.17
N ARG A 76 -6.24 -2.47 -4.31
CA ARG A 76 -6.13 -1.13 -4.89
C ARG A 76 -6.69 -1.09 -6.31
N ASN A 77 -6.35 -2.08 -7.14
CA ASN A 77 -6.87 -2.13 -8.52
C ASN A 77 -8.37 -2.33 -8.57
N ALA A 78 -8.94 -3.12 -7.64
CA ALA A 78 -10.37 -3.31 -7.52
C ALA A 78 -11.09 -2.03 -7.06
N LEU A 79 -10.51 -1.29 -6.11
CA LEU A 79 -11.08 -0.03 -5.59
C LEU A 79 -11.21 1.08 -6.64
N ILE A 80 -10.43 1.06 -7.72
CA ILE A 80 -10.56 2.02 -8.83
C ILE A 80 -11.94 1.91 -9.50
N HIS A 81 -12.53 0.73 -9.45
CA HIS A 81 -13.82 0.42 -10.08
C HIS A 81 -14.96 0.34 -9.06
N ASP A 82 -14.73 0.70 -7.80
CA ASP A 82 -15.71 0.56 -6.71
C ASP A 82 -16.71 1.73 -6.65
N TYR A 83 -17.45 1.93 -7.74
CA TYR A 83 -18.44 3.00 -7.85
C TYR A 83 -19.61 2.83 -6.86
N ASP A 84 -19.96 1.58 -6.54
CA ASP A 84 -21.09 1.23 -5.67
C ASP A 84 -20.67 0.99 -4.19
N CYS A 85 -19.40 1.21 -3.85
CA CYS A 85 -18.84 1.03 -2.50
C CYS A 85 -18.97 -0.40 -1.92
N GLU A 86 -19.10 -1.43 -2.75
CA GLU A 86 -19.24 -2.82 -2.33
C GLU A 86 -17.87 -3.47 -2.06
N ILE A 87 -16.85 -3.10 -2.83
CA ILE A 87 -15.48 -3.60 -2.69
C ILE A 87 -14.86 -3.02 -1.42
N VAL A 88 -15.06 -1.72 -1.16
CA VAL A 88 -14.57 -1.08 0.06
C VAL A 88 -15.25 -1.66 1.30
N LYS A 89 -16.56 -1.94 1.30
CA LYS A 89 -17.21 -2.61 2.43
C LYS A 89 -16.58 -3.97 2.73
N THR A 90 -16.29 -4.74 1.68
CA THR A 90 -15.71 -6.09 1.81
C THR A 90 -14.26 -6.04 2.30
N HIS A 91 -13.49 -5.03 1.89
CA HIS A 91 -12.07 -4.95 2.19
C HIS A 91 -11.69 -3.95 3.29
N CYS A 92 -12.60 -3.10 3.77
CA CYS A 92 -12.29 -2.04 4.73
C CYS A 92 -11.70 -2.60 6.03
N THR A 93 -12.26 -3.70 6.53
CA THR A 93 -11.73 -4.38 7.72
C THR A 93 -10.29 -4.83 7.50
N VAL A 94 -9.99 -5.48 6.36
CA VAL A 94 -8.62 -5.92 6.02
C VAL A 94 -7.68 -4.73 5.83
N ILE A 95 -8.15 -3.64 5.21
CA ILE A 95 -7.36 -2.42 5.03
C ILE A 95 -6.94 -1.85 6.39
N VAL A 96 -7.89 -1.73 7.31
CA VAL A 96 -7.68 -1.10 8.62
C VAL A 96 -6.88 -1.99 9.58
N GLU A 97 -7.16 -3.29 9.57
CA GLU A 97 -6.58 -4.25 10.52
C GLU A 97 -5.25 -4.84 10.05
N LYS A 98 -5.02 -4.97 8.74
CA LYS A 98 -3.80 -5.61 8.22
C LYS A 98 -2.93 -4.65 7.42
N TYR A 99 -3.50 -3.91 6.47
CA TYR A 99 -2.69 -3.13 5.53
C TYR A 99 -2.07 -1.88 6.15
N ILE A 100 -2.71 -1.28 7.15
CA ILE A 100 -2.11 -0.16 7.91
C ILE A 100 -0.81 -0.59 8.58
N ASP A 101 -0.76 -1.79 9.17
CA ASP A 101 0.43 -2.25 9.89
C ASP A 101 1.59 -2.49 8.92
N LEU A 102 1.32 -3.02 7.72
CA LEU A 102 2.33 -3.17 6.66
C LEU A 102 2.94 -1.82 6.23
N PHE A 103 2.16 -0.73 6.21
CA PHE A 103 2.71 0.60 5.93
C PHE A 103 3.63 1.09 7.06
N TYR A 104 3.31 0.79 8.32
CA TYR A 104 4.19 1.12 9.45
C TYR A 104 5.47 0.30 9.44
N ASP A 105 5.39 -0.99 9.11
CA ASP A 105 6.58 -1.84 8.95
C ASP A 105 7.49 -1.30 7.85
N PHE A 106 6.92 -0.91 6.70
CA PHE A 106 7.69 -0.28 5.63
C PHE A 106 8.30 1.05 6.06
N GLU A 107 7.55 1.92 6.74
CA GLU A 107 8.08 3.18 7.28
C GLU A 107 9.26 2.94 8.23
N TYR A 108 9.17 1.92 9.09
CA TYR A 108 10.24 1.54 9.99
C TYR A 108 11.48 1.11 9.22
N VAL A 109 11.34 0.22 8.22
CA VAL A 109 12.45 -0.22 7.36
C VAL A 109 13.11 0.97 6.66
N VAL A 110 12.33 1.88 6.08
CA VAL A 110 12.85 3.07 5.39
C VAL A 110 13.63 3.97 6.34
N LYS A 111 13.15 4.17 7.57
CA LYS A 111 13.85 4.97 8.59
C LYS A 111 15.17 4.35 9.04
N GLN A 112 15.34 3.03 8.96
CA GLN A 112 16.60 2.37 9.29
C GLN A 112 17.65 2.47 8.17
N LEU A 113 17.25 2.84 6.94
CA LEU A 113 18.17 2.98 5.81
C LEU A 113 18.98 4.29 5.85
N ASP A 114 18.75 5.16 6.84
CA ASP A 114 19.44 6.44 7.07
C ASP A 114 19.49 7.34 5.80
N ILE A 115 18.37 7.33 5.06
CA ILE A 115 18.16 8.10 3.81
C ILE A 115 17.54 9.46 4.09
#